data_AF-A0A7U7GC60-F1
#
_entry.id   AF-A0A7U7GC60-F1
#
_cell.length_a   1.000
_cell.length_b   1.000
_cell.length_c   1.000
_cell.angle_alpha   90.00
_cell.angle_beta   90.00
_cell.angle_gamma   90.00
#
_symmetry.space_group_name_H-M   'P 1'
#
loop_
_entity.id
_entity.type
_entity.pdbx_description
1 polymer ?
#
loop_
_entity_poly.entity_id
_entity_poly.type
_entity_poly.pdbx_seq_one_letter_code
_entity_poly.pdbx_strand_id
1 'polypeptide(L)'
;MASYHCSVKVGGKGKASGHAAYIAREGYYADRTGYEDLEATGYGNLPAWAEDEPALFWSAADRYERANGATYREIEIALPRELNPAQREELVLDFIRQEIGTRHAHQWAIHNPGAALAGGEQPHAHLMYSERTVDGIDRDPDQYFKRYNARHPDLGGCRKDSAGTEERLLETRQRWAEVQNAHLQQHGHAAWVDHRSLAAQGIDREPEQHLGGRRVRQLEPEQREALLERR
;
A
#
# COMPACT_ATOMS: atom_id res chain seq x y z
N MET A 1 -2.35 15.09 -15.36
CA MET A 1 -3.71 14.55 -15.37
C MET A 1 -3.72 13.46 -14.33
N ALA A 2 -4.61 13.57 -13.35
CA ALA A 2 -4.72 12.61 -12.27
C ALA A 2 -4.92 11.21 -12.85
N SER A 3 -4.12 10.26 -12.38
CA SER A 3 -4.19 8.85 -12.79
C SER A 3 -4.76 8.02 -11.65
N TYR A 4 -5.58 7.04 -11.99
CA TYR A 4 -6.09 6.07 -11.04
C TYR A 4 -5.23 4.80 -11.05
N HIS A 5 -4.76 4.39 -9.88
CA HIS A 5 -4.22 3.05 -9.66
C HIS A 5 -4.48 2.61 -8.22
N CYS A 6 -4.96 1.38 -8.06
CA CYS A 6 -5.06 0.71 -6.77
C CYS A 6 -4.92 -0.79 -6.98
N SER A 7 -3.85 -1.37 -6.42
CA SER A 7 -3.59 -2.81 -6.43
C SER A 7 -3.43 -3.35 -5.03
N VAL A 8 -3.79 -4.63 -4.83
CA VAL A 8 -3.67 -5.31 -3.54
C VAL A 8 -2.85 -6.58 -3.73
N LYS A 9 -1.84 -6.76 -2.88
CA LYS A 9 -0.90 -7.90 -2.92
C LYS A 9 -0.83 -8.57 -1.54
N VAL A 10 -0.39 -9.82 -1.51
CA VAL A 10 -0.21 -10.59 -0.27
C VAL A 10 1.24 -11.00 -0.13
N GLY A 11 1.82 -10.70 1.03
CA GLY A 11 3.12 -11.19 1.45
C GLY A 11 2.99 -12.50 2.21
N GLY A 12 3.68 -13.55 1.73
CA GLY A 12 3.80 -14.81 2.47
C GLY A 12 4.84 -14.75 3.60
N LYS A 13 4.93 -15.83 4.36
CA LYS A 13 5.91 -15.97 5.45
C LYS A 13 7.36 -15.73 4.96
N GLY A 14 8.10 -14.91 5.70
CA GLY A 14 9.50 -14.56 5.41
C GLY A 14 9.68 -13.42 4.39
N LYS A 15 8.62 -12.65 4.12
CA LYS A 15 8.62 -11.54 3.17
C LYS A 15 8.35 -10.18 3.81
N ALA A 16 7.86 -10.14 5.05
CA ALA A 16 7.42 -8.90 5.69
C ALA A 16 8.58 -7.97 6.01
N SER A 17 9.60 -8.44 6.75
CA SER A 17 10.69 -7.58 7.23
C SER A 17 11.47 -6.95 6.08
N GLY A 18 11.78 -7.73 5.04
CA GLY A 18 12.48 -7.23 3.86
C GLY A 18 11.66 -6.19 3.08
N HIS A 19 10.35 -6.41 2.97
CA HIS A 19 9.47 -5.48 2.26
C HIS A 19 9.23 -4.20 3.07
N ALA A 20 9.05 -4.31 4.39
CA ALA A 20 8.93 -3.18 5.30
C ALA A 20 10.17 -2.26 5.23
N ALA A 21 11.37 -2.84 5.32
CA ALA A 21 12.62 -2.10 5.17
C ALA A 21 12.76 -1.48 3.77
N TYR A 22 12.29 -2.17 2.72
CA TYR A 22 12.29 -1.64 1.36
C TYR A 22 11.38 -0.42 1.22
N ILE A 23 10.14 -0.46 1.70
CA ILE A 23 9.21 0.66 1.56
C ILE A 23 9.64 1.86 2.42
N ALA A 24 10.18 1.63 3.61
CA ALA A 24 10.62 2.69 4.50
C ALA A 24 12.01 3.25 4.17
N ARG A 25 12.70 2.68 3.16
CA ARG A 25 14.12 2.96 2.85
C ARG A 25 15.02 2.78 4.08
N GLU A 26 14.84 1.69 4.82
CA GLU A 26 15.61 1.40 6.03
C GLU A 26 16.66 0.31 5.80
N GLY A 27 17.64 0.25 6.72
CA GLY A 27 18.68 -0.78 6.72
C GLY A 27 19.48 -0.78 5.41
N TYR A 28 19.41 -1.88 4.66
CA TYR A 28 20.10 -2.03 3.37
C TYR A 28 19.73 -0.95 2.34
N TYR A 29 18.59 -0.26 2.51
CA TYR A 29 18.06 0.70 1.56
C TYR A 29 18.33 2.18 1.91
N ALA A 30 18.81 2.50 3.13
CA ALA A 30 18.87 3.87 3.65
C ALA A 30 19.79 4.82 2.87
N ASP A 31 20.92 4.32 2.37
CA ASP A 31 21.92 5.14 1.66
C ASP A 31 22.19 4.62 0.25
N ARG A 32 21.24 3.88 -0.32
CA ARG A 32 21.43 3.24 -1.62
C ARG A 32 21.11 4.23 -2.73
N THR A 33 22.07 4.46 -3.61
CA THR A 33 21.86 5.31 -4.80
C THR A 33 20.63 4.85 -5.60
N GLY A 34 19.75 5.79 -5.92
CA GLY A 34 18.49 5.56 -6.63
C GLY A 34 17.29 5.26 -5.72
N TYR A 35 17.42 5.44 -4.40
CA TYR A 35 16.37 5.28 -3.39
C TYR A 35 16.10 6.59 -2.63
N GLU A 36 16.55 7.73 -3.17
CA GLU A 36 16.33 9.08 -2.64
C GLU A 36 14.91 9.62 -2.94
N ASP A 37 13.93 8.73 -3.12
CA ASP A 37 12.57 9.02 -3.58
C ASP A 37 11.51 8.95 -2.47
N LEU A 38 11.91 8.72 -1.21
CA LEU A 38 10.99 8.67 -0.07
C LEU A 38 10.53 10.09 0.32
N GLU A 39 9.24 10.38 0.14
CA GLU A 39 8.64 11.66 0.55
C GLU A 39 8.19 11.63 2.02
N ALA A 40 7.56 10.54 2.45
CA ALA A 40 7.02 10.38 3.81
C ALA A 40 6.89 8.89 4.17
N THR A 41 6.85 8.59 5.47
CA THR A 41 6.67 7.24 6.01
C THR A 41 6.02 7.30 7.39
N GLY A 42 5.33 6.24 7.78
CA GLY A 42 4.70 6.14 9.09
C GLY A 42 4.15 4.76 9.38
N TYR A 43 3.63 4.58 10.59
CA TYR A 43 3.05 3.33 11.06
C TYR A 43 1.98 3.59 12.12
N GLY A 44 1.21 2.56 12.46
CA GLY A 44 0.18 2.68 13.49
C GLY A 44 -0.44 1.35 13.89
N ASN A 45 -1.17 1.39 15.01
CA ASN A 45 -1.85 0.24 15.63
C ASN A 45 -0.90 -0.94 15.93
N LEU A 46 0.38 -0.66 16.21
CA LEU A 46 1.34 -1.67 16.60
C LEU A 46 1.08 -2.11 18.06
N PRO A 47 1.30 -3.39 18.40
CA PRO A 47 1.20 -3.86 19.79
C PRO A 47 2.33 -3.27 20.65
N ALA A 48 2.14 -3.22 21.97
CA ALA A 48 3.08 -2.60 22.92
C ALA A 48 4.55 -3.04 22.76
N TRP A 49 4.80 -4.31 22.43
CA TRP A 49 6.16 -4.84 22.23
C TRP A 49 6.85 -4.36 20.93
N ALA A 50 6.15 -3.65 20.05
CA ALA A 50 6.68 -3.06 18.81
C ALA A 50 6.13 -1.65 18.56
N GLU A 51 5.61 -0.96 19.58
CA GLU A 51 4.89 0.32 19.43
C GLU A 51 5.69 1.37 18.65
N ASP A 52 6.99 1.48 18.94
CA ASP A 52 7.93 2.42 18.31
C ASP A 52 8.86 1.75 17.27
N GLU A 53 8.71 0.45 17.03
CA GLU A 53 9.65 -0.35 16.23
C GLU A 53 8.92 -1.29 15.25
N PRO A 54 8.42 -0.78 14.11
CA PRO A 54 7.72 -1.59 13.11
C PRO A 54 8.55 -2.78 12.62
N ALA A 55 9.89 -2.66 12.58
CA ALA A 55 10.79 -3.74 12.22
C ALA A 55 10.65 -4.97 13.15
N LEU A 56 10.38 -4.78 14.44
CA LEU A 56 10.10 -5.87 15.38
C LEU A 56 8.79 -6.56 15.03
N PHE A 57 7.73 -5.78 14.71
CA PHE A 57 6.44 -6.32 14.31
C PHE A 57 6.53 -7.22 13.07
N TRP A 58 7.18 -6.74 12.01
CA TRP A 58 7.30 -7.49 10.76
C TRP A 58 8.22 -8.72 10.91
N SER A 59 9.26 -8.63 11.74
CA SER A 59 10.11 -9.77 12.06
C SER A 59 9.38 -10.83 12.87
N ALA A 60 8.52 -10.42 13.80
CA ALA A 60 7.63 -11.33 14.52
C ALA A 60 6.61 -11.98 13.58
N ALA A 61 6.02 -11.23 12.64
CA ALA A 61 5.11 -11.77 11.63
C ALA A 61 5.82 -12.84 10.79
N ASP A 62 7.02 -12.56 10.26
CA ASP A 62 7.81 -13.51 9.48
C ASP A 62 8.22 -14.75 10.28
N ARG A 63 8.43 -14.61 11.59
CA ARG A 63 8.79 -15.74 12.47
C ARG A 63 7.59 -16.60 12.84
N TYR A 64 6.48 -15.99 13.26
CA TYR A 64 5.41 -16.66 13.98
C TYR A 64 4.13 -16.89 13.18
N GLU A 65 3.91 -16.23 12.04
CA GLU A 65 2.81 -16.65 11.15
C GLU A 65 3.03 -18.09 10.66
N ARG A 66 1.93 -18.75 10.30
CA ARG A 66 2.00 -20.10 9.73
C ARG A 66 2.63 -20.08 8.34
N ALA A 67 3.21 -21.20 7.90
CA ALA A 67 3.88 -21.29 6.60
C ALA A 67 3.02 -20.81 5.40
N ASN A 68 1.73 -21.15 5.40
CA ASN A 68 0.76 -20.73 4.39
C ASN A 68 -0.09 -19.52 4.86
N GLY A 69 0.48 -18.67 5.71
CA GLY A 69 -0.15 -17.47 6.24
C GLY A 69 0.30 -16.23 5.47
N ALA A 70 -0.63 -15.28 5.33
CA ALA A 70 -0.28 -13.91 4.95
C ALA A 70 0.36 -13.22 6.16
N THR A 71 1.61 -12.77 6.03
CA THR A 71 2.30 -11.95 7.04
C THR A 71 1.91 -10.49 6.92
N TYR A 72 1.68 -10.03 5.69
CA TYR A 72 1.09 -8.73 5.41
C TYR A 72 0.21 -8.80 4.17
N ARG A 73 -0.69 -7.84 4.06
CA ARG A 73 -1.33 -7.42 2.82
C ARG A 73 -0.81 -6.03 2.49
N GLU A 74 -0.62 -5.76 1.21
CA GLU A 74 -0.16 -4.47 0.71
C GLU A 74 -1.22 -3.86 -0.20
N ILE A 75 -1.52 -2.59 0.02
CA ILE A 75 -2.27 -1.74 -0.91
C ILE A 75 -1.25 -0.78 -1.54
N GLU A 76 -1.17 -0.78 -2.86
CA GLU A 76 -0.33 0.14 -3.64
C GLU A 76 -1.22 1.06 -4.47
N ILE A 77 -1.08 2.37 -4.26
CA ILE A 77 -1.93 3.41 -4.85
C ILE A 77 -1.08 4.47 -5.54
N ALA A 78 -1.51 4.94 -6.72
CA ALA A 78 -0.88 6.08 -7.38
C ALA A 78 -1.45 7.39 -6.83
N LEU A 79 -0.60 8.35 -6.51
CA LEU A 79 -1.03 9.65 -5.98
C LEU A 79 -1.11 10.69 -7.12
N PRO A 80 -2.00 11.68 -7.02
CA PRO A 80 -2.10 12.74 -8.03
C PRO A 80 -0.87 13.65 -8.00
N ARG A 81 -0.31 13.93 -9.18
CA ARG A 81 0.81 14.88 -9.35
C ARG A 81 0.39 16.32 -9.10
N GLU A 82 -0.91 16.59 -9.21
CA GLU A 82 -1.54 17.87 -8.94
C GLU A 82 -1.35 18.31 -7.48
N LEU A 83 -1.28 17.34 -6.55
CA LEU A 83 -1.05 17.60 -5.13
C LEU A 83 0.45 17.71 -4.83
N ASN A 84 0.80 18.64 -3.94
CA ASN A 84 2.15 18.75 -3.38
C ASN A 84 2.42 17.66 -2.31
N PRO A 85 3.66 17.46 -1.86
CA PRO A 85 4.00 16.40 -0.90
C PRO A 85 3.18 16.39 0.39
N ALA A 86 2.93 17.56 1.00
CA ALA A 86 2.15 17.64 2.24
C ALA A 86 0.67 17.25 2.00
N GLN A 87 0.09 17.63 0.87
CA GLN A 87 -1.27 17.27 0.48
C GLN A 87 -1.39 15.77 0.14
N ARG A 88 -0.35 15.19 -0.48
CA ARG A 88 -0.27 13.74 -0.73
C ARG A 88 -0.24 12.96 0.57
N GLU A 89 0.53 13.42 1.56
CA GLU A 89 0.56 12.82 2.90
C GLU A 89 -0.82 12.90 3.58
N GLU A 90 -1.47 14.07 3.57
CA GLU A 90 -2.82 14.24 4.13
C GLU A 90 -3.82 13.24 3.52
N LEU A 91 -3.80 13.11 2.20
CA LEU A 91 -4.64 12.17 1.45
C LEU A 91 -4.36 10.70 1.82
N VAL A 92 -3.08 10.31 1.93
CA VAL A 92 -2.71 8.94 2.32
C VAL A 92 -3.18 8.64 3.74
N LEU A 93 -2.96 9.57 4.68
CA LEU A 93 -3.40 9.42 6.06
C LEU A 93 -4.93 9.33 6.16
N ASP A 94 -5.68 10.08 5.34
CA ASP A 94 -7.14 9.98 5.30
C ASP A 94 -7.62 8.63 4.77
N PHE A 95 -7.00 8.15 3.68
CA PHE A 95 -7.28 6.81 3.17
C PHE A 95 -6.98 5.73 4.21
N ILE A 96 -5.86 5.80 4.93
CA ILE A 96 -5.50 4.87 6.01
C ILE A 96 -6.55 4.89 7.12
N ARG A 97 -7.02 6.07 7.55
CA ARG A 97 -8.08 6.17 8.57
C ARG A 97 -9.36 5.47 8.14
N GLN A 98 -9.76 5.57 6.88
CA GLN A 98 -10.98 4.97 6.37
C GLN A 98 -10.85 3.47 6.05
N GLU A 99 -9.74 3.06 5.44
CA GLU A 99 -9.48 1.67 5.03
C GLU A 99 -9.05 0.80 6.23
N ILE A 100 -8.10 1.27 7.02
CA ILE A 100 -7.48 0.54 8.12
C ILE A 100 -8.16 0.87 9.45
N GLY A 101 -8.36 2.16 9.73
CA GLY A 101 -8.84 2.65 11.01
C GLY A 101 -7.95 2.19 12.16
N THR A 102 -8.57 1.73 13.25
CA THR A 102 -7.86 1.19 14.44
C THR A 102 -7.69 -0.33 14.39
N ARG A 103 -8.09 -0.99 13.31
CA ARG A 103 -8.25 -2.45 13.27
C ARG A 103 -6.95 -3.21 13.06
N HIS A 104 -6.02 -2.66 12.28
CA HIS A 104 -4.83 -3.40 11.83
C HIS A 104 -3.55 -2.61 12.08
N ALA A 105 -2.56 -3.32 12.65
CA ALA A 105 -1.16 -2.92 12.63
C ALA A 105 -0.73 -2.66 11.18
N HIS A 106 -0.14 -1.50 10.92
CA HIS A 106 0.22 -1.09 9.56
C HIS A 106 1.50 -0.23 9.53
N GLN A 107 2.13 -0.20 8.37
CA GLN A 107 3.23 0.67 8.01
C GLN A 107 3.01 1.15 6.57
N TRP A 108 3.34 2.41 6.30
CA TRP A 108 3.14 3.03 5.00
C TRP A 108 4.31 3.91 4.62
N ALA A 109 4.48 4.12 3.32
CA ALA A 109 5.47 5.03 2.75
C ALA A 109 4.97 5.65 1.45
N ILE A 110 5.37 6.89 1.19
CA ILE A 110 5.15 7.59 -0.08
C ILE A 110 6.48 7.66 -0.82
N HIS A 111 6.51 7.11 -2.03
CA HIS A 111 7.63 7.20 -2.96
C HIS A 111 7.27 8.12 -4.11
N ASN A 112 8.23 8.92 -4.57
CA ASN A 112 8.08 9.78 -5.75
C ASN A 112 9.32 9.69 -6.66
N PRO A 113 9.55 8.54 -7.32
CA PRO A 113 10.59 8.42 -8.31
C PRO A 113 10.20 9.16 -9.60
N GLY A 114 11.20 9.44 -10.43
CA GLY A 114 10.95 9.87 -11.81
C GLY A 114 10.20 8.80 -12.61
N ALA A 115 9.12 9.19 -13.28
CA ALA A 115 8.32 8.31 -14.12
C ALA A 115 9.15 7.77 -15.28
N ALA A 116 9.27 6.45 -15.35
CA ALA A 116 10.17 5.79 -16.28
C ALA A 116 9.78 5.97 -17.77
N LEU A 117 8.48 6.20 -18.06
CA LEU A 117 7.95 6.23 -19.43
C LEU A 117 7.72 7.66 -19.95
N ALA A 118 6.99 8.48 -19.21
CA ALA A 118 6.52 9.80 -19.68
C ALA A 118 7.33 10.99 -19.10
N GLY A 119 8.37 10.72 -18.31
CA GLY A 119 9.04 11.75 -17.52
C GLY A 119 8.15 12.37 -16.42
N GLY A 120 8.74 13.25 -15.62
CA GLY A 120 8.10 13.87 -14.46
C GLY A 120 8.00 12.93 -13.25
N GLU A 121 7.22 13.34 -12.25
CA GLU A 121 7.05 12.64 -10.97
C GLU A 121 6.19 11.37 -11.08
N GLN A 122 6.38 10.37 -10.24
CA GLN A 122 5.48 9.21 -10.15
C GLN A 122 5.15 8.92 -8.69
N PRO A 123 4.42 9.83 -8.01
CA PRO A 123 4.13 9.65 -6.61
C PRO A 123 3.18 8.46 -6.43
N HIS A 124 3.51 7.57 -5.51
CA HIS A 124 2.72 6.41 -5.13
C HIS A 124 2.94 6.08 -3.67
N ALA A 125 1.95 5.46 -3.04
CA ALA A 125 2.06 4.99 -1.67
C ALA A 125 1.99 3.48 -1.58
N HIS A 126 2.82 2.94 -0.69
CA HIS A 126 2.75 1.57 -0.21
C HIS A 126 2.10 1.57 1.17
N LEU A 127 1.07 0.77 1.38
CA LEU A 127 0.43 0.56 2.68
C LEU A 127 0.44 -0.94 2.99
N MET A 128 1.35 -1.35 3.87
CA MET A 128 1.41 -2.70 4.41
C MET A 128 0.60 -2.79 5.69
N TYR A 129 -0.23 -3.83 5.84
CA TYR A 129 -0.94 -4.09 7.09
C TYR A 129 -1.03 -5.58 7.41
N SER A 130 -1.13 -5.89 8.71
CA SER A 130 -1.42 -7.24 9.19
C SER A 130 -2.92 -7.49 9.22
N GLU A 131 -3.37 -8.61 8.67
CA GLU A 131 -4.78 -9.04 8.78
C GLU A 131 -5.18 -9.46 10.20
N ARG A 132 -4.25 -9.42 11.16
CA ARG A 132 -4.54 -9.57 12.58
C ARG A 132 -5.28 -8.33 13.08
N THR A 133 -6.40 -8.55 13.76
CA THR A 133 -7.24 -7.48 14.30
C THR A 133 -6.83 -7.15 15.72
N VAL A 134 -6.70 -5.85 16.02
CA VAL A 134 -6.45 -5.33 17.37
C VAL A 134 -7.74 -5.46 18.18
N ASP A 135 -7.66 -6.14 19.31
CA ASP A 135 -8.80 -6.42 20.21
C ASP A 135 -8.56 -5.94 21.65
N GLY A 136 -7.49 -5.19 21.90
CA GLY A 136 -7.14 -4.63 23.21
C GLY A 136 -6.59 -5.64 24.22
N ILE A 137 -6.27 -6.87 23.79
CA ILE A 137 -5.64 -7.89 24.62
C ILE A 137 -4.13 -7.91 24.33
N ASP A 138 -3.33 -7.65 25.37
CA ASP A 138 -1.88 -7.73 25.30
C ASP A 138 -1.43 -9.18 25.07
N ARG A 139 -0.53 -9.35 24.10
CA ARG A 139 0.01 -10.65 23.71
C ARG A 139 1.48 -10.49 23.36
N ASP A 140 2.30 -11.42 23.84
CA ASP A 140 3.68 -11.54 23.40
C ASP A 140 3.75 -11.87 21.90
N PRO A 141 4.90 -11.58 21.24
CA PRO A 141 5.05 -11.80 19.80
C PRO A 141 4.71 -13.22 19.33
N ASP A 142 5.05 -14.25 20.10
CA ASP A 142 4.77 -15.64 19.72
C ASP A 142 3.28 -15.96 19.81
N GLN A 143 2.56 -15.36 20.76
CA GLN A 143 1.13 -15.53 20.93
C GLN A 143 0.32 -14.72 19.92
N TYR A 144 0.72 -13.49 19.60
CA TYR A 144 0.01 -12.57 18.70
C TYR A 144 -0.42 -13.25 17.38
N PHE A 145 0.46 -14.08 16.81
CA PHE A 145 0.22 -14.77 15.53
C PHE A 145 -0.31 -16.21 15.66
N LYS A 146 -0.59 -16.72 16.87
CA LYS A 146 -1.24 -18.03 17.06
C LYS A 146 -2.65 -18.04 16.46
N ARG A 147 -3.25 -19.22 16.38
CA ARG A 147 -4.68 -19.31 16.04
C ARG A 147 -5.50 -18.59 17.11
N TYR A 148 -6.51 -17.87 16.65
CA TYR A 148 -7.49 -17.26 17.55
C TYR A 148 -8.30 -18.32 18.28
N ASN A 149 -8.51 -18.13 19.57
CA ASN A 149 -9.32 -18.98 20.43
C ASN A 149 -10.61 -18.24 20.80
N ALA A 150 -11.74 -18.64 20.21
CA ALA A 150 -13.02 -17.97 20.43
C ALA A 150 -13.59 -18.17 21.85
N ARG A 151 -13.19 -19.23 22.56
CA ARG A 151 -13.66 -19.50 23.93
C ARG A 151 -12.85 -18.74 24.97
N HIS A 152 -11.55 -18.58 24.72
CA HIS A 152 -10.60 -17.87 25.59
C HIS A 152 -9.66 -17.01 24.73
N PRO A 153 -10.10 -15.81 24.28
CA PRO A 153 -9.32 -14.94 23.38
C PRO A 153 -7.93 -14.54 23.91
N ASP A 154 -7.79 -14.49 25.23
CA ASP A 154 -6.57 -14.24 26.00
C ASP A 154 -5.56 -15.39 25.97
N LEU A 155 -6.00 -16.61 25.61
CA LEU A 155 -5.14 -17.78 25.45
C LEU A 155 -4.81 -18.10 23.98
N GLY A 156 -5.35 -17.32 23.05
CA GLY A 156 -5.12 -17.45 21.60
C GLY A 156 -4.34 -16.27 21.02
N GLY A 157 -4.08 -16.33 19.71
CA GLY A 157 -3.57 -15.17 18.97
C GLY A 157 -4.68 -14.25 18.49
N CYS A 158 -4.31 -13.12 17.86
CA CYS A 158 -5.27 -12.15 17.35
C CYS A 158 -6.16 -12.77 16.25
N ARG A 159 -7.44 -12.41 16.23
CA ARG A 159 -8.37 -12.83 15.17
C ARG A 159 -7.89 -12.31 13.82
N LYS A 160 -8.00 -13.15 12.80
CA LYS A 160 -7.64 -12.78 11.42
C LYS A 160 -8.90 -12.35 10.66
N ASP A 161 -8.88 -11.13 10.13
CA ASP A 161 -9.88 -10.61 9.19
C ASP A 161 -9.37 -10.85 7.76
N SER A 162 -9.80 -11.96 7.15
CA SER A 162 -9.32 -12.35 5.82
C SER A 162 -9.84 -11.38 4.75
N ALA A 163 -9.04 -10.41 4.33
CA ALA A 163 -9.41 -9.37 3.35
C ALA A 163 -9.20 -9.82 1.88
N GLY A 164 -9.34 -11.11 1.59
CA GLY A 164 -8.98 -11.71 0.29
C GLY A 164 -10.12 -11.82 -0.74
N THR A 165 -11.29 -11.26 -0.46
CA THR A 165 -12.49 -11.38 -1.31
C THR A 165 -12.51 -10.31 -2.41
N GLU A 166 -13.14 -10.63 -3.55
CA GLU A 166 -13.35 -9.68 -4.65
C GLU A 166 -14.16 -8.44 -4.23
N GLU A 167 -15.21 -8.63 -3.43
CA GLU A 167 -16.03 -7.54 -2.89
C GLU A 167 -15.19 -6.51 -2.14
N ARG A 168 -14.36 -6.95 -1.18
CA ARG A 168 -13.42 -6.09 -0.46
C ARG A 168 -12.44 -5.37 -1.38
N LEU A 169 -11.94 -6.02 -2.43
CA LEU A 169 -11.07 -5.37 -3.41
C LEU A 169 -11.80 -4.24 -4.16
N LEU A 170 -13.07 -4.46 -4.54
CA LEU A 170 -13.89 -3.44 -5.19
C LEU A 170 -14.20 -2.28 -4.23
N GLU A 171 -14.51 -2.56 -2.97
CA GLU A 171 -14.70 -1.54 -1.94
C GLU A 171 -13.43 -0.70 -1.71
N THR A 172 -12.25 -1.33 -1.57
CA THR A 172 -10.98 -0.60 -1.41
C THR A 172 -10.71 0.29 -2.62
N ARG A 173 -10.97 -0.20 -3.84
CA ARG A 173 -10.81 0.57 -5.09
C ARG A 173 -11.76 1.76 -5.16
N GLN A 174 -13.03 1.54 -4.86
CA GLN A 174 -14.02 2.61 -4.83
C GLN A 174 -13.63 3.67 -3.79
N ARG A 175 -13.31 3.24 -2.55
CA ARG A 175 -12.88 4.13 -1.47
C ARG A 175 -11.66 4.96 -1.85
N TRP A 176 -10.67 4.33 -2.49
CA TRP A 176 -9.49 5.06 -2.95
C TRP A 176 -9.85 6.17 -3.95
N ALA A 177 -10.69 5.88 -4.96
CA ALA A 177 -11.13 6.92 -5.90
C ALA A 177 -11.90 8.05 -5.20
N GLU A 178 -12.79 7.72 -4.27
CA GLU A 178 -13.59 8.71 -3.52
C GLU A 178 -12.68 9.64 -2.70
N VAL A 179 -11.73 9.09 -1.95
CA VAL A 179 -10.76 9.88 -1.16
C VAL A 179 -9.86 10.71 -2.09
N GLN A 180 -9.34 10.11 -3.16
CA GLN A 180 -8.50 10.83 -4.13
C GLN A 180 -9.21 12.04 -4.73
N ASN A 181 -10.46 11.85 -5.14
CA ASN A 181 -11.29 12.89 -5.73
C ASN A 181 -11.65 14.00 -4.73
N ALA A 182 -11.98 13.63 -3.48
CA ALA A 182 -12.29 14.60 -2.43
C ALA A 182 -11.10 15.55 -2.17
N HIS A 183 -9.88 15.00 -2.07
CA HIS A 183 -8.67 15.81 -1.87
C HIS A 183 -8.30 16.65 -3.09
N LEU A 184 -8.46 16.13 -4.31
CA LEU A 184 -8.30 16.92 -5.53
C LEU A 184 -9.24 18.14 -5.55
N GLN A 185 -10.51 17.92 -5.21
CA GLN A 185 -11.51 18.98 -5.13
C GLN A 185 -11.21 19.98 -4.00
N GLN A 186 -10.84 19.49 -2.81
CA GLN A 186 -10.48 20.30 -1.65
C GLN A 186 -9.34 21.29 -1.96
N HIS A 187 -8.38 20.88 -2.79
CA HIS A 187 -7.25 21.72 -3.20
C HIS A 187 -7.48 22.47 -4.52
N GLY A 188 -8.72 22.50 -5.03
CA GLY A 188 -9.12 23.32 -6.18
C GLY A 188 -8.73 22.75 -7.54
N HIS A 189 -8.42 21.46 -7.63
CA HIS A 189 -8.13 20.80 -8.89
C HIS A 189 -9.42 20.30 -9.55
N ALA A 190 -9.56 20.57 -10.85
CA ALA A 190 -10.65 20.04 -11.67
C ALA A 190 -10.43 18.58 -12.10
N ALA A 191 -9.25 18.02 -11.81
CA ALA A 191 -8.92 16.64 -12.14
C ALA A 191 -9.78 15.67 -11.32
N TRP A 192 -10.13 14.53 -11.93
CA TRP A 192 -11.00 13.52 -11.34
C TRP A 192 -10.59 12.14 -11.85
N VAL A 193 -10.82 11.11 -11.03
CA VAL A 193 -10.55 9.70 -11.35
C VAL A 193 -11.78 8.82 -11.18
N ASP A 194 -11.82 7.71 -11.90
CA ASP A 194 -12.87 6.69 -11.78
C ASP A 194 -12.23 5.31 -11.61
N HIS A 195 -12.68 4.56 -10.60
CA HIS A 195 -12.15 3.25 -10.25
C HIS A 195 -12.63 2.12 -11.17
N ARG A 196 -13.72 2.35 -11.92
CA ARG A 196 -14.31 1.38 -12.82
C ARG A 196 -13.39 1.13 -14.01
N SER A 197 -13.53 -0.02 -14.67
CA SER A 197 -12.80 -0.28 -15.91
C SER A 197 -13.19 0.73 -17.00
N LEU A 198 -12.30 0.97 -17.97
CA LEU A 198 -12.61 1.84 -19.12
C LEU A 198 -13.91 1.42 -19.81
N ALA A 199 -14.11 0.11 -20.02
CA ALA A 199 -15.35 -0.44 -20.57
C ALA A 199 -16.59 -0.09 -19.73
N ALA A 200 -16.51 -0.18 -18.40
CA ALA A 200 -17.62 0.19 -17.50
C ALA A 200 -17.87 1.71 -17.43
N GLN A 201 -16.89 2.52 -17.85
CA GLN A 201 -17.04 3.96 -18.05
C GLN A 201 -17.60 4.30 -19.45
N GLY A 202 -17.75 3.31 -20.34
CA GLY A 202 -18.14 3.52 -21.74
C GLY A 202 -17.01 4.02 -22.64
N ILE A 203 -15.76 3.86 -22.21
CA ILE A 203 -14.58 4.26 -22.96
C ILE A 203 -14.08 3.06 -23.78
N ASP A 204 -14.15 3.19 -25.10
CA ASP A 204 -13.68 2.19 -26.06
C ASP A 204 -12.17 2.32 -26.32
N ARG A 205 -11.38 1.97 -25.30
CA ARG A 205 -9.92 1.93 -25.36
C ARG A 205 -9.38 0.81 -24.49
N GLU A 206 -8.35 0.12 -24.97
CA GLU A 206 -7.64 -0.88 -24.19
C GLU A 206 -6.91 -0.26 -22.98
N PRO A 207 -7.05 -0.85 -21.78
CA PRO A 207 -6.33 -0.37 -20.60
C PRO A 207 -4.82 -0.57 -20.76
N GLU A 208 -4.05 0.36 -20.20
CA GLU A 208 -2.59 0.26 -20.18
C GLU A 208 -2.12 -0.92 -19.31
N GLN A 209 -1.04 -1.58 -19.74
CA GLN A 209 -0.37 -2.61 -18.93
C GLN A 209 0.65 -1.97 -17.99
N HIS A 210 0.64 -2.33 -16.71
CA HIS A 210 1.73 -1.95 -15.80
C HIS A 210 3.02 -2.69 -16.17
N LEU A 211 4.02 -1.95 -16.67
CA LEU A 211 5.29 -2.52 -17.12
C LEU A 211 6.35 -2.61 -16.01
N GLY A 212 6.25 -1.77 -14.98
CA GLY A 212 7.26 -1.63 -13.93
C GLY A 212 8.55 -0.96 -14.42
N GLY A 213 9.24 -0.23 -13.52
CA GLY A 213 10.39 0.60 -13.91
C GLY A 213 11.55 -0.16 -14.58
N ARG A 214 11.80 -1.42 -14.19
CA ARG A 214 12.83 -2.27 -14.82
C ARG A 214 12.52 -2.56 -16.29
N ARG A 215 11.28 -2.93 -16.61
CA ARG A 215 10.88 -3.28 -17.98
C ARG A 215 10.89 -2.05 -18.87
N VAL A 216 10.40 -0.91 -18.37
CA VAL A 216 10.42 0.35 -19.13
C VAL A 216 11.85 0.76 -19.50
N ARG A 217 12.81 0.61 -18.58
CA ARG A 217 14.23 0.88 -18.87
C ARG A 217 14.83 -0.02 -19.95
N GLN A 218 14.23 -1.18 -20.21
CA GLN A 218 14.67 -2.13 -21.25
C GLN A 218 13.99 -1.91 -22.61
N LEU A 219 13.04 -0.98 -22.70
CA LEU A 219 12.37 -0.67 -23.96
C LEU A 219 13.24 0.23 -24.84
N GLU A 220 13.23 -0.05 -26.14
CA GLU A 220 13.77 0.81 -27.19
C GLU A 220 12.95 2.10 -27.32
N PRO A 221 13.53 3.21 -27.81
CA PRO A 221 12.84 4.50 -27.93
C PRO A 221 11.50 4.41 -28.67
N GLU A 222 11.46 3.70 -29.80
CA GLU A 222 10.25 3.50 -30.61
C GLU A 222 9.14 2.76 -29.84
N GLN A 223 9.52 1.81 -28.98
CA GLN A 223 8.57 1.09 -28.14
C GLN A 223 8.00 1.99 -27.03
N ARG A 224 8.79 2.93 -26.52
CA ARG A 224 8.32 3.92 -25.54
C ARG A 224 7.37 4.92 -26.18
N GLU A 225 7.70 5.41 -27.36
CA GLU A 225 6.86 6.32 -28.13
C GLU A 225 5.51 5.69 -28.48
N ALA A 226 5.51 4.47 -29.03
CA ALA A 226 4.28 3.74 -29.32
C ALA A 226 3.40 3.48 -28.08
N LEU A 227 3.99 3.35 -26.88
CA LEU A 227 3.22 3.25 -25.64
C LEU A 227 2.63 4.59 -25.20
N LEU A 228 3.35 5.70 -25.42
CA LEU A 228 2.87 7.04 -25.10
C LEU A 228 1.74 7.47 -26.04
N GLU A 229 1.78 7.11 -27.32
CA GLU A 229 0.73 7.40 -28.30
C GLU A 229 -0.61 6.71 -28.02
N ARG A 230 -0.61 5.63 -27.22
CA ARG A 230 -1.82 4.90 -26.84
C ARG A 230 -2.54 5.51 -25.62
N ARG A 231 -1.94 6.52 -24.99
CA ARG A 231 -2.46 7.18 -23.79
C ARG A 231 -3.52 8.23 -24.12
#